data_AF-A0A496QV89-F1
#
_entry.id   AF-A0A496QV89-F1
#
_cell.length_a   1.000
_cell.length_b   1.000
_cell.length_c   1.000
_cell.angle_alpha   90.00
_cell.angle_beta   90.00
_cell.angle_gamma   90.00
#
_symmetry.space_group_name_H-M   'P 1'
#
loop_
_entity.id
_entity.type
_entity.pdbx_description
1 polymer ?
#
loop_
_entity_poly.entity_id
_entity_poly.type
_entity_poly.pdbx_seq_one_letter_code
_entity_poly.pdbx_strand_id
1 'polypeptide(L)' 'MLGHKVPFGYCEKPGRELFCPKIFQCWGANSRVHSYIQQKYSPEEIERALKPPTPKLTTLVELIQKAKEG' A
#
# COMPACT_ATOMS: atom_id res chain seq x y z
N MET A 1 -6.21 -4.98 16.87
CA MET A 1 -5.91 -5.09 15.43
C MET A 1 -6.43 -6.44 14.96
N LEU A 2 -7.51 -6.49 14.17
CA LEU A 2 -8.03 -7.75 13.61
C LEU A 2 -7.26 -8.05 12.32
N GLY A 3 -6.10 -8.69 12.44
CA GLY A 3 -5.34 -9.22 11.30
C GLY A 3 -5.58 -10.71 11.16
N HIS A 4 -6.00 -11.16 9.98
CA HIS A 4 -6.05 -12.58 9.64
C HIS A 4 -4.80 -12.99 8.86
N LYS A 5 -4.44 -14.27 8.89
CA LYS A 5 -3.38 -14.81 8.02
C LYS A 5 -3.88 -14.79 6.57
N VAL A 6 -3.06 -14.25 5.67
CA VAL A 6 -3.33 -14.20 4.22
C VAL A 6 -2.16 -14.80 3.46
N PRO A 7 -2.37 -15.37 2.27
CA PRO A 7 -1.28 -15.81 1.43
C PRO A 7 -0.43 -14.62 0.95
N PHE A 8 0.85 -14.86 0.66
CA PHE A 8 1.77 -13.81 0.16
C PHE A 8 1.22 -13.08 -1.08
N GLY A 9 0.54 -13.81 -1.97
CA GLY A 9 -0.09 -13.26 -3.17
C GLY A 9 -1.09 -12.13 -2.88
N TYR A 10 -1.71 -12.11 -1.69
CA TYR A 10 -2.57 -11.00 -1.28
C TYR A 10 -1.77 -9.70 -1.09
N CYS A 11 -0.58 -9.79 -0.48
CA CYS A 11 0.28 -8.63 -0.30
C CYS A 11 0.95 -8.20 -1.60
N GLU A 12 1.24 -9.15 -2.49
CA GLU A 12 1.84 -8.88 -3.79
C GLU A 12 0.86 -8.20 -4.75
N LYS A 13 -0.39 -8.67 -4.80
CA LYS A 13 -1.44 -8.14 -5.68
C LYS A 13 -2.72 -7.86 -4.89
N PRO A 14 -2.76 -6.81 -4.06
CA PRO A 14 -3.90 -6.52 -3.18
C PRO A 14 -5.08 -5.87 -3.92
N GLY A 15 -5.26 -6.14 -5.23
CA GLY A 15 -6.29 -5.50 -6.05
C GLY A 15 -5.95 -4.06 -6.48
N ARG A 16 -4.66 -3.69 -6.48
CA ARG A 16 -4.16 -2.41 -6.99
C ARG A 16 -2.87 -2.63 -7.78
N GLU A 17 -2.41 -1.61 -8.49
CA GLU A 17 -1.21 -1.66 -9.34
C GLU A 17 0.05 -2.10 -8.59
N LEU A 18 0.22 -1.63 -7.35
CA LEU A 18 1.41 -1.87 -6.53
C LEU A 18 1.16 -2.79 -5.33
N PHE A 19 2.21 -3.49 -4.89
CA PHE A 19 2.19 -4.34 -3.68
C PHE A 19 1.75 -3.56 -2.44
N CYS A 20 1.22 -4.24 -1.43
CA CYS A 20 0.73 -3.66 -0.18
C CYS A 20 1.84 -2.92 0.59
N PRO A 21 1.63 -1.71 1.14
CA PRO A 21 2.68 -0.94 1.81
C PRO A 21 3.20 -1.62 3.08
N LYS A 22 2.39 -2.52 3.66
CA LYS A 22 2.72 -3.26 4.88
C LYS A 22 3.47 -4.57 4.62
N ILE A 23 3.87 -4.87 3.36
CA ILE A 23 4.47 -6.16 3.02
C ILE A 23 5.73 -6.45 3.84
N PHE A 24 6.58 -5.45 4.08
CA PHE A 24 7.80 -5.62 4.89
C PHE A 24 7.49 -5.75 6.39
N GLN A 25 6.41 -5.14 6.88
CA GLN A 25 5.95 -5.33 8.25
C GLN A 25 5.39 -6.74 8.48
N CYS A 26 4.58 -7.24 7.54
CA CYS A 26 3.94 -8.54 7.66
C CYS A 26 4.89 -9.72 7.36
N TRP A 27 5.86 -9.53 6.47
CA TRP A 27 6.73 -10.60 5.97
C TRP A 27 8.22 -10.36 6.20
N GLY A 28 8.62 -9.34 6.96
CA GLY A 28 10.03 -8.96 7.15
C GLY A 28 10.92 -10.03 7.78
N ALA A 29 10.35 -11.03 8.45
CA ALA A 29 11.09 -12.22 8.90
C ALA A 29 11.62 -13.09 7.74
N ASN A 30 11.04 -12.96 6.55
CA ASN A 30 11.50 -13.63 5.34
C ASN A 30 12.37 -12.68 4.51
N SER A 31 13.68 -12.90 4.56
CA SER A 31 14.68 -12.09 3.85
C SER A 31 14.48 -12.05 2.33
N ARG A 32 13.78 -13.02 1.74
CA ARG A 32 13.51 -13.07 0.29
C ARG A 32 12.52 -12.00 -0.18
N VAL A 33 11.71 -11.45 0.72
CA VAL A 33 10.70 -10.45 0.37
C VAL A 33 11.34 -9.17 -0.16
N HIS A 34 12.45 -8.74 0.46
CA HIS A 34 13.21 -7.57 0.00
C HIS A 34 13.73 -7.76 -1.42
N SER A 35 14.44 -8.86 -1.67
CA SER A 35 14.95 -9.17 -3.01
C SER A 35 13.83 -9.35 -4.03
N TYR A 36 12.71 -9.96 -3.64
CA TYR A 36 11.57 -10.16 -4.53
C TYR A 36 10.98 -8.83 -5.01
N ILE A 37 10.79 -7.88 -4.09
CA ILE A 37 10.26 -6.56 -4.43
C ILE A 37 11.26 -5.77 -5.29
N GLN A 38 12.55 -5.79 -4.95
CA GLN A 38 13.60 -5.09 -5.71
C GLN A 38 13.81 -5.63 -7.12
N GLN A 39 13.54 -6.92 -7.36
CA GLN A 39 13.62 -7.51 -8.70
C GLN A 39 12.39 -7.21 -9.56
N LYS A 40 11.24 -6.99 -8.92
CA LYS A 40 9.94 -6.89 -9.62
C LYS A 40 9.49 -5.45 -9.88
N TYR A 41 9.85 -4.52 -9.00
CA TYR A 41 9.38 -3.13 -9.05
C TYR A 41 10.56 -2.17 -9.19
N SER A 42 10.37 -1.08 -9.92
CA SER A 42 11.36 -0.01 -10.00
C SER A 42 11.50 0.72 -8.66
N PRO A 43 12.62 1.43 -8.42
CA PRO A 43 12.78 2.26 -7.22
C PRO A 43 11.62 3.26 -7.02
N GLU A 44 11.15 3.87 -8.11
CA GLU A 44 10.06 4.85 -8.10
C GLU A 44 8.71 4.20 -7.74
N GLU A 45 8.46 3.00 -8.26
CA GLU A 45 7.27 2.21 -7.91
C GLU A 45 7.28 1.79 -6.44
N ILE A 46 8.44 1.40 -5.92
CA ILE A 46 8.62 1.05 -4.51
C ILE A 46 8.35 2.27 -3.62
N GLU A 47 8.93 3.42 -3.95
CA GLU A 47 8.70 4.68 -3.23
C GLU A 47 7.21 5.03 -3.21
N ARG A 48 6.56 4.97 -4.37
CA ARG A 48 5.11 5.23 -4.52
C ARG A 48 4.26 4.24 -3.72
N ALA A 49 4.64 2.96 -3.68
CA ALA A 49 3.93 1.92 -2.94
C ALA A 49 3.98 2.12 -1.42
N LEU A 50 5.12 2.63 -0.93
CA LEU A 50 5.40 2.86 0.49
C LEU A 50 4.94 4.22 1.00
N LYS A 51 4.59 5.15 0.10
CA LYS A 51 4.07 6.46 0.47
C LYS A 51 2.82 6.30 1.35
N PRO A 52 2.78 6.95 2.53
CA PRO A 52 1.61 6.91 3.39
C PRO A 52 0.39 7.51 2.67
N PRO A 53 -0.82 6.97 2.88
CA PRO A 53 -2.03 7.55 2.31
C PRO A 53 -2.20 8.98 2.83
N THR A 54 -2.76 9.85 2.00
CA THR A 54 -3.16 11.19 2.42
C THR A 54 -4.14 11.11 3.59
N PRO A 55 -4.06 12.02 4.57
CA PRO A 55 -4.93 11.99 5.73
C PRO A 55 -6.41 12.00 5.30
N LYS A 56 -7.19 11.04 5.81
CA LYS A 56 -8.62 10.89 5.46
C LYS A 56 -9.45 12.14 5.72
N LEU A 57 -9.07 12.98 6.68
CA LEU A 57 -9.73 14.25 6.98
C LEU A 57 -9.62 15.23 5.82
N THR A 58 -8.45 15.31 5.19
CA THR A 58 -8.24 16.17 4.01
C THR A 58 -9.16 15.72 2.87
N THR A 59 -9.23 14.41 2.61
CA THR A 59 -10.14 13.85 1.59
C THR A 59 -11.61 14.11 1.92
N LEU A 60 -12.04 13.99 3.18
CA LEU A 60 -13.42 14.27 3.56
C LEU A 60 -13.79 15.74 3.33
N VAL A 61 -12.91 16.67 3.72
CA VAL A 61 -13.12 18.11 3.54
C VAL A 61 -13.20 18.46 2.06
N GLU A 62 -12.30 17.92 1.23
CA GLU A 62 -12.33 18.10 -0.23
C GLU A 62 -13.63 17.58 -0.85
N LEU A 63 -14.10 16.41 -0.42
CA LEU A 63 -15.37 15.83 -0.91
C LEU A 63 -16.57 16.67 -0.49
N ILE A 64 -16.60 17.17 0.75
CA ILE A 64 -17.64 18.09 1.24
C ILE A 64 -17.64 19.40 0.45
N GLN A 65 -16.45 19.94 0.16
CA GLN A 65 -16.32 21.18 -0.60
C GLN A 65 -16.83 21.03 -2.04
N LYS A 66 -16.44 19.95 -2.73
CA LYS A 66 -16.97 19.63 -4.07
C LYS A 66 -18.49 19.44 -4.10
N ALA A 67 -19.08 18.90 -3.04
CA ALA A 67 -20.52 18.72 -2.93
C ALA A 67 -21.30 20.02 -2.68
N LYS A 68 -20.63 21.09 -2.23
CA LYS A 68 -21.24 22.43 -2.05
C LYS A 68 -21.17 23.31 -3.30
N GLU A 69 -20.30 22.96 -4.25
CA GLU A 69 -20.03 23.73 -5.47
C GLU A 69 -20.83 23.22 -6.69
N GLY A 70 -21.68 22.19 -6.50
CA GLY A 70 -22.65 21.69 -7.49
C GLY A 70 -24.08 21.78 -6.98
#